data_AF-A0A835YH59-F1
#
_entry.id   AF-A0A835YH59-F1
#
_cell.length_a   1.000
_cell.length_b   1.000
_cell.length_c   1.000
_cell.angle_alpha   90.00
_cell.angle_beta   90.00
_cell.angle_gamma   90.00
#
_symmetry.space_group_name_H-M   'P 1'
#
loop_
_entity.id
_entity.type
_entity.pdbx_description
1 polymer ?
#
loop_
_entity_poly.entity_id
_entity_poly.type
_entity_poly.pdbx_seq_one_letter_code
_entity_poly.pdbx_strand_id
1 'polypeptide(L)'
;MQRSPGTSEADVAPLLALLDAEPAAEEHMLVNLDFLRSSKYKPRAVAKLVRRQPELVTSSTTTVAEWHQFLTGYGLSEEAAWKVLTYSGRKLLASAVDGTPNSPFNAGQAILFLKGYGWTDEDIISRVMACYPEVLAATPEQLQAVVDALRAQGFDDEDIRRVVLTFPPLLAGGPYSDDLLALIARIRISTHNKYVISGSYHV
;
A
#
# COMPACT_ATOMS: atom_id res chain seq x y z
N MET A 1 3.49 -31.54 -28.34
CA MET A 1 2.47 -30.74 -27.62
C MET A 1 2.09 -31.47 -26.35
N GLN A 2 2.75 -31.17 -25.24
CA GLN A 2 2.38 -31.71 -23.93
C GLN A 2 1.31 -30.79 -23.34
N ARG A 3 0.14 -31.34 -23.01
CA ARG A 3 -0.94 -30.62 -22.32
C ARG A 3 -0.48 -30.36 -20.89
N SER A 4 -0.45 -29.09 -20.48
CA SER A 4 -0.24 -28.68 -19.09
C SER A 4 -1.24 -29.38 -18.16
N PRO A 5 -0.87 -29.70 -16.90
CA PRO A 5 -1.79 -30.28 -15.93
C PRO A 5 -2.83 -29.22 -15.58
N GLY A 6 -4.01 -29.37 -16.16
CA GLY A 6 -5.17 -28.51 -15.94
C GLY A 6 -5.52 -28.48 -14.46
N THR A 7 -5.78 -27.28 -13.97
CA THR A 7 -6.34 -26.94 -12.66
C THR A 7 -7.63 -27.75 -12.51
N SER A 8 -7.56 -28.85 -11.77
CA SER A 8 -8.75 -29.64 -11.47
C SER A 8 -9.59 -28.82 -10.51
N GLU A 9 -10.85 -28.58 -10.86
CA GLU A 9 -11.90 -27.98 -10.03
C GLU A 9 -11.89 -28.55 -8.58
N ALA A 10 -11.46 -29.80 -8.42
CA ALA A 10 -11.30 -30.48 -7.12
C ALA A 10 -10.23 -29.87 -6.19
N ASP A 11 -9.20 -29.18 -6.69
CA ASP A 11 -8.17 -28.54 -5.86
C ASP A 11 -8.66 -27.22 -5.24
N VAL A 12 -9.70 -26.63 -5.84
CA VAL A 12 -10.18 -25.26 -5.55
C VAL A 12 -11.45 -25.31 -4.69
N ALA A 13 -12.26 -26.36 -4.84
CA ALA A 13 -13.50 -26.58 -4.09
C ALA A 13 -13.37 -26.48 -2.56
N PRO A 14 -12.31 -26.98 -1.89
CA PRO A 14 -12.17 -26.82 -0.43
C PRO A 14 -11.90 -25.38 0.01
N LEU A 15 -11.28 -24.56 -0.85
CA LEU A 15 -11.03 -23.15 -0.57
C LEU A 15 -12.28 -22.31 -0.82
N LEU A 16 -13.04 -22.60 -1.88
CA LEU A 16 -14.33 -21.95 -2.17
C LEU A 16 -15.36 -22.22 -1.07
N ALA A 17 -15.47 -23.49 -0.63
CA ALA A 17 -16.39 -23.89 0.43
C ALA A 17 -16.02 -23.29 1.80
N LEU A 18 -14.78 -22.85 2.00
CA LEU A 18 -14.33 -22.19 3.23
C LEU A 18 -14.62 -20.68 3.21
N LEU A 19 -14.99 -20.11 2.07
CA LEU A 19 -15.02 -18.66 1.83
C LEU A 19 -16.37 -18.13 1.31
N ASP A 20 -17.38 -18.98 1.11
CA ASP A 20 -18.70 -18.61 0.55
C ASP A 20 -18.56 -17.67 -0.68
N ALA A 21 -17.64 -17.99 -1.58
CA ALA A 21 -17.22 -17.09 -2.64
C ALA A 21 -18.18 -17.09 -3.85
N GLU A 22 -18.53 -15.90 -4.33
CA GLU A 22 -19.31 -15.66 -5.56
C GLU A 22 -18.58 -16.21 -6.82
N PRO A 23 -19.30 -16.60 -7.89
CA PRO A 23 -18.70 -17.19 -9.10
C PRO A 23 -17.70 -16.28 -9.82
N ALA A 24 -17.83 -14.95 -9.72
CA ALA A 24 -16.83 -14.01 -10.25
C ALA A 24 -15.51 -14.01 -9.45
N ALA A 25 -15.56 -14.36 -8.17
CA ALA A 25 -14.36 -14.54 -7.34
C ALA A 25 -13.66 -15.87 -7.68
N GLU A 26 -14.39 -16.86 -8.16
CA GLU A 26 -13.84 -18.15 -8.61
C GLU A 26 -12.95 -17.99 -9.85
N GLU A 27 -13.38 -17.25 -10.87
CA GLU A 27 -12.58 -17.01 -12.08
C GLU A 27 -11.26 -16.28 -11.76
N HIS A 28 -11.32 -15.22 -10.96
CA HIS A 28 -10.12 -14.48 -10.53
C HIS A 28 -9.19 -15.36 -9.69
N MET A 29 -9.75 -16.20 -8.83
CA MET A 29 -8.96 -17.14 -8.05
C MET A 29 -8.25 -18.16 -8.96
N LEU A 30 -8.91 -18.69 -10.00
CA LEU A 30 -8.28 -19.58 -10.96
C LEU A 30 -7.11 -18.89 -11.68
N VAL A 31 -7.31 -17.65 -12.15
CA VAL A 31 -6.24 -16.86 -12.77
C VAL A 31 -5.07 -16.65 -11.80
N ASN A 32 -5.38 -16.36 -10.53
CA ASN A 32 -4.37 -16.21 -9.48
C ASN A 32 -3.60 -17.51 -9.25
N LEU A 33 -4.28 -18.65 -9.18
CA LEU A 33 -3.65 -19.96 -8.99
C LEU A 33 -2.79 -20.35 -10.19
N ASP A 34 -3.24 -20.07 -11.41
CA ASP A 34 -2.47 -20.32 -12.64
C ASP A 34 -1.22 -19.44 -12.71
N PHE A 35 -1.32 -18.17 -12.33
CA PHE A 35 -0.16 -17.29 -12.17
C PHE A 35 0.81 -17.85 -11.12
N LEU A 36 0.31 -18.22 -9.94
CA LEU A 36 1.14 -18.74 -8.86
C LEU A 36 1.84 -20.06 -9.26
N ARG A 37 1.16 -20.94 -10.02
CA ARG A 37 1.68 -22.22 -10.49
C ARG A 37 2.71 -22.06 -11.63
N SER A 38 2.52 -21.08 -12.50
CA SER A 38 3.46 -20.72 -13.58
C SER A 38 4.62 -19.82 -13.12
N SER A 39 4.52 -19.26 -11.92
CA SER A 39 5.55 -18.39 -11.36
C SER A 39 6.87 -19.14 -11.12
N LYS A 40 7.98 -18.42 -11.23
CA LYS A 40 9.32 -18.97 -10.94
C LYS A 40 9.58 -19.20 -9.45
N TYR A 41 8.62 -18.90 -8.58
CA TYR A 41 8.80 -18.97 -7.13
C TYR A 41 8.68 -20.41 -6.62
N LYS A 42 9.46 -20.72 -5.57
CA LYS A 42 9.43 -22.05 -4.95
C LYS A 42 8.02 -22.34 -4.40
N PRO A 43 7.49 -23.57 -4.50
CA PRO A 43 6.16 -23.91 -3.99
C PRO A 43 5.95 -23.54 -2.51
N ARG A 44 7.00 -23.62 -1.69
CA ARG A 44 6.95 -23.18 -0.28
C ARG A 44 6.71 -21.67 -0.13
N ALA A 45 7.22 -20.84 -1.02
CA ALA A 45 7.01 -19.39 -1.00
C ALA A 45 5.58 -19.04 -1.43
N VAL A 46 5.06 -19.72 -2.46
CA VAL A 46 3.67 -19.62 -2.89
C VAL A 46 2.72 -20.02 -1.76
N ALA A 47 2.91 -21.20 -1.15
CA ALA A 47 2.11 -21.64 -0.02
C ALA A 47 2.15 -20.64 1.16
N LYS A 48 3.31 -20.00 1.40
CA LYS A 48 3.45 -18.97 2.42
C LYS A 48 2.66 -17.70 2.10
N LEU A 49 2.64 -17.26 0.83
CA LEU A 49 1.82 -16.13 0.36
C LEU A 49 0.33 -16.44 0.62
N VAL A 50 -0.17 -17.54 0.05
CA VAL A 50 -1.59 -17.95 0.16
C VAL A 50 -2.02 -18.06 1.62
N ARG A 51 -1.19 -18.67 2.48
CA ARG A 51 -1.51 -18.83 3.91
C ARG A 51 -1.53 -17.49 4.67
N ARG A 52 -0.71 -16.52 4.27
CA ARG A 52 -0.61 -15.22 4.95
C ARG A 52 -1.61 -14.20 4.43
N GLN A 53 -1.94 -14.29 3.15
CA GLN A 53 -2.73 -13.33 2.41
C GLN A 53 -3.78 -14.10 1.59
N PRO A 54 -4.70 -14.83 2.23
CA PRO A 54 -5.77 -15.52 1.50
C PRO A 54 -6.60 -14.52 0.68
N GLU A 55 -6.79 -13.30 1.21
CA GLU A 55 -7.56 -12.24 0.58
C GLU A 55 -6.99 -11.82 -0.78
N LEU A 56 -5.67 -11.97 -0.96
CA LEU A 56 -4.96 -11.63 -2.19
C LEU A 56 -5.22 -12.65 -3.31
N VAL A 57 -5.58 -13.87 -2.96
CA VAL A 57 -5.92 -14.94 -3.91
C VAL A 57 -7.41 -14.93 -4.24
N THR A 58 -8.23 -14.50 -3.28
CA THR A 58 -9.69 -14.55 -3.34
C THR A 58 -10.32 -13.21 -3.75
N SER A 59 -9.51 -12.16 -3.89
CA SER A 59 -9.98 -10.85 -4.34
C SER A 59 -10.58 -10.96 -5.74
N SER A 60 -11.82 -10.49 -5.89
CA SER A 60 -12.54 -10.43 -7.16
C SER A 60 -12.20 -9.20 -7.98
N THR A 61 -11.40 -8.27 -7.44
CA THR A 61 -11.15 -6.96 -8.09
C THR A 61 -9.79 -6.88 -8.74
N THR A 62 -8.81 -7.62 -8.24
CA THR A 62 -7.46 -7.57 -8.80
C THR A 62 -6.72 -8.87 -8.56
N THR A 63 -5.99 -9.30 -9.57
CA THR A 63 -5.16 -10.50 -9.54
C THR A 63 -3.80 -10.23 -8.88
N VAL A 64 -3.19 -11.30 -8.36
CA VAL A 64 -1.80 -11.30 -7.88
C VAL A 64 -0.83 -10.92 -8.99
N ALA A 65 -1.14 -11.34 -10.22
CA ALA A 65 -0.33 -11.07 -11.40
C ALA A 65 -0.26 -9.56 -11.70
N GLU A 66 -1.38 -8.87 -11.67
CA GLU A 66 -1.45 -7.42 -11.91
C GLU A 66 -0.67 -6.64 -10.86
N TRP A 67 -0.82 -6.99 -9.58
CA TRP A 67 -0.03 -6.38 -8.51
C TRP A 67 1.47 -6.64 -8.66
N HIS A 68 1.85 -7.87 -9.02
CA HIS A 68 3.25 -8.21 -9.26
C HIS A 68 3.82 -7.42 -10.45
N GLN A 69 3.06 -7.33 -11.55
CA GLN A 69 3.43 -6.56 -12.74
C GLN A 69 3.53 -5.07 -12.44
N PHE A 70 2.62 -4.51 -11.65
CA PHE A 70 2.66 -3.11 -11.25
C PHE A 70 3.92 -2.79 -10.44
N LEU A 71 4.20 -3.58 -9.39
CA LEU A 71 5.37 -3.36 -8.53
C LEU A 71 6.68 -3.50 -9.32
N THR A 72 6.78 -4.52 -10.17
CA THR A 72 7.97 -4.73 -11.00
C THR A 72 8.11 -3.69 -12.11
N GLY A 73 7.00 -3.30 -12.75
CA GLY A 73 6.94 -2.25 -13.75
C GLY A 73 7.31 -0.87 -13.21
N TYR A 74 7.07 -0.62 -11.92
CA TYR A 74 7.49 0.62 -11.26
C TYR A 74 9.00 0.64 -10.93
N GLY A 75 9.65 -0.52 -10.84
CA GLY A 75 11.09 -0.62 -10.62
C GLY A 75 11.53 -1.54 -9.48
N LEU A 76 10.61 -2.24 -8.80
CA LEU A 76 11.02 -3.25 -7.81
C LEU A 76 11.60 -4.48 -8.50
N SER A 77 12.62 -5.08 -7.89
CA SER A 77 13.04 -6.42 -8.28
C SER A 77 11.91 -7.42 -8.02
N GLU A 78 11.86 -8.50 -8.79
CA GLU A 78 10.84 -9.53 -8.62
C GLU A 78 10.79 -10.09 -7.19
N GLU A 79 11.96 -10.27 -6.55
CA GLU A 79 12.03 -10.72 -5.17
C GLU A 79 11.48 -9.68 -4.16
N ALA A 80 11.73 -8.39 -4.41
CA ALA A 80 11.19 -7.32 -3.59
C ALA A 80 9.67 -7.22 -3.73
N ALA A 81 9.16 -7.24 -4.97
CA ALA A 81 7.73 -7.27 -5.24
C ALA A 81 7.06 -8.47 -4.53
N TRP A 82 7.67 -9.66 -4.62
CA TRP A 82 7.15 -10.84 -3.92
C TRP A 82 7.13 -10.68 -2.39
N LYS A 83 8.18 -10.09 -1.80
CA LYS A 83 8.23 -9.79 -0.37
C LYS A 83 7.11 -8.82 0.02
N VAL A 84 6.89 -7.76 -0.76
CA VAL A 84 5.78 -6.81 -0.53
C VAL A 84 4.45 -7.56 -0.55
N LEU A 85 4.16 -8.35 -1.56
CA LEU A 85 2.91 -9.12 -1.61
C LEU A 85 2.77 -10.09 -0.43
N THR A 86 3.86 -10.76 -0.01
CA THR A 86 3.83 -11.74 1.08
C THR A 86 3.64 -11.11 2.46
N TYR A 87 4.34 -10.01 2.74
CA TYR A 87 4.44 -9.43 4.08
C TYR A 87 3.55 -8.21 4.27
N SER A 88 3.24 -7.52 3.17
CA SER A 88 2.49 -6.26 3.14
C SER A 88 1.15 -6.37 2.43
N GLY A 89 0.81 -7.54 1.86
CA GLY A 89 -0.44 -7.76 1.10
C GLY A 89 -1.68 -7.21 1.78
N ARG A 90 -1.92 -7.55 3.05
CA ARG A 90 -3.06 -7.06 3.85
C ARG A 90 -3.14 -5.54 3.96
N LYS A 91 -2.01 -4.87 4.11
CA LYS A 91 -1.98 -3.40 4.19
C LYS A 91 -2.16 -2.76 2.82
N LEU A 92 -1.61 -3.39 1.79
CA LEU A 92 -1.70 -2.94 0.40
C LEU A 92 -3.10 -3.15 -0.17
N LEU A 93 -3.77 -4.25 0.20
CA LEU A 93 -5.11 -4.62 -0.22
C LEU A 93 -6.20 -4.14 0.75
N ALA A 94 -5.81 -3.47 1.84
CA ALA A 94 -6.76 -2.91 2.79
C ALA A 94 -7.75 -2.04 2.02
N SER A 95 -9.03 -2.27 2.28
CA SER A 95 -10.10 -1.56 1.61
C SER A 95 -10.11 -0.10 2.01
N ALA A 96 -10.41 0.77 1.05
CA ALA A 96 -10.68 2.18 1.31
C ALA A 96 -11.93 2.34 2.19
N VAL A 97 -12.17 3.55 2.73
CA VAL A 97 -13.25 3.84 3.70
C VAL A 97 -14.65 3.51 3.18
N ASP A 98 -14.81 3.41 1.86
CA ASP A 98 -16.05 3.07 1.16
C ASP A 98 -16.25 1.56 0.94
N GLY A 99 -15.34 0.71 1.42
CA GLY A 99 -15.39 -0.73 1.16
C GLY A 99 -14.85 -1.12 -0.22
N THR A 100 -14.32 -0.17 -1.00
CA THR A 100 -13.68 -0.47 -2.29
C THR A 100 -12.32 -1.12 -2.05
N PRO A 101 -12.04 -2.32 -2.60
CA PRO A 101 -10.74 -2.95 -2.48
C PRO A 101 -9.68 -2.18 -3.27
N ASN A 102 -8.46 -2.14 -2.74
CA ASN A 102 -7.38 -1.41 -3.41
C ASN A 102 -6.95 -2.09 -4.71
N SER A 103 -6.53 -1.28 -5.68
CA SER A 103 -6.06 -1.72 -6.99
C SER A 103 -4.73 -1.07 -7.37
N PRO A 104 -3.95 -1.64 -8.30
CA PRO A 104 -2.74 -1.02 -8.85
C PRO A 104 -2.99 0.38 -9.42
N PHE A 105 -4.18 0.62 -9.97
CA PHE A 105 -4.58 1.94 -10.46
C PHE A 105 -4.63 2.97 -9.32
N ASN A 106 -5.30 2.62 -8.21
CA ASN A 106 -5.39 3.48 -7.03
C ASN A 106 -4.01 3.73 -6.38
N ALA A 107 -3.19 2.68 -6.27
CA ALA A 107 -1.81 2.82 -5.82
C ALA A 107 -1.00 3.76 -6.73
N GLY A 108 -1.23 3.72 -8.05
CA GLY A 108 -0.66 4.66 -9.01
C GLY A 108 -1.10 6.10 -8.75
N GLN A 109 -2.38 6.34 -8.42
CA GLN A 109 -2.86 7.67 -8.05
C GLN A 109 -2.24 8.19 -6.76
N ALA A 110 -2.08 7.33 -5.74
CA ALA A 110 -1.38 7.66 -4.50
C ALA A 110 0.09 8.04 -4.77
N ILE A 111 0.76 7.33 -5.66
CA ILE A 111 2.12 7.66 -6.10
C ILE A 111 2.17 9.03 -6.76
N LEU A 112 1.26 9.33 -7.69
CA LEU A 112 1.20 10.64 -8.34
C LEU A 112 0.97 11.77 -7.34
N PHE A 113 0.11 11.54 -6.35
CA PHE A 113 -0.09 12.47 -5.23
C PHE A 113 1.22 12.74 -4.49
N LEU A 114 1.93 11.68 -4.07
CA LEU A 114 3.21 11.82 -3.37
C LEU A 114 4.26 12.56 -4.21
N LYS A 115 4.34 12.30 -5.52
CA LYS A 115 5.22 13.03 -6.43
C LYS A 115 4.89 14.52 -6.49
N GLY A 116 3.62 14.90 -6.34
CA GLY A 116 3.18 16.29 -6.18
C GLY A 116 3.81 17.01 -4.96
N TYR A 117 4.16 16.27 -3.91
CA TYR A 117 4.86 16.79 -2.72
C TYR A 117 6.38 16.61 -2.79
N GLY A 118 6.93 16.27 -3.97
CA GLY A 118 8.36 16.19 -4.22
C GLY A 118 9.02 14.87 -3.84
N TRP A 119 8.25 13.78 -3.73
CA TRP A 119 8.82 12.43 -3.66
C TRP A 119 9.44 12.03 -4.99
N THR A 120 10.64 11.43 -4.93
CA THR A 120 11.28 10.84 -6.11
C THR A 120 10.86 9.38 -6.30
N ASP A 121 11.04 8.83 -7.51
CA ASP A 121 10.75 7.42 -7.76
C ASP A 121 11.61 6.49 -6.88
N GLU A 122 12.85 6.88 -6.60
CA GLU A 122 13.75 6.16 -5.69
C GLU A 122 13.24 6.16 -4.24
N ASP A 123 12.73 7.29 -3.75
CA ASP A 123 12.11 7.37 -2.42
C ASP A 123 10.86 6.49 -2.33
N ILE A 124 10.04 6.48 -3.39
CA ILE A 124 8.81 5.67 -3.44
C ILE A 124 9.16 4.19 -3.39
N ILE A 125 10.14 3.74 -4.18
CA ILE A 125 10.58 2.34 -4.19
C ILE A 125 11.19 1.94 -2.84
N SER A 126 12.13 2.73 -2.33
CA SER A 126 12.94 2.36 -1.16
C SER A 126 12.21 2.54 0.17
N ARG A 127 11.27 3.49 0.27
CA ARG A 127 10.56 3.81 1.52
C ARG A 127 9.08 3.46 1.45
N VAL A 128 8.35 3.92 0.44
CA VAL A 128 6.88 3.75 0.42
C VAL A 128 6.50 2.30 0.15
N MET A 129 6.95 1.73 -0.97
CA MET A 129 6.61 0.35 -1.34
C MET A 129 7.16 -0.68 -0.36
N ALA A 130 8.37 -0.44 0.16
CA ALA A 130 9.03 -1.37 1.07
C ALA A 130 8.51 -1.28 2.51
N CYS A 131 8.31 -0.08 3.05
CA CYS A 131 8.06 0.14 4.47
C CYS A 131 6.64 0.63 4.78
N TYR A 132 6.01 1.35 3.85
CA TYR A 132 4.71 2.01 4.07
C TYR A 132 3.68 1.69 2.98
N PRO A 133 3.44 0.39 2.70
CA PRO A 133 2.48 -0.07 1.69
C PRO A 133 1.06 0.44 1.92
N GLU A 134 0.69 0.73 3.17
CA GLU A 134 -0.60 1.31 3.54
C GLU A 134 -0.86 2.68 2.89
N VAL A 135 0.19 3.45 2.58
CA VAL A 135 0.05 4.74 1.89
C VAL A 135 -0.42 4.55 0.46
N LEU A 136 -0.06 3.41 -0.16
CA LEU A 136 -0.51 3.04 -1.51
C LEU A 136 -1.93 2.45 -1.52
N ALA A 137 -2.48 2.15 -0.34
CA ALA A 137 -3.87 1.75 -0.18
C ALA A 137 -4.82 2.92 0.05
N ALA A 138 -4.29 4.10 0.35
CA ALA A 138 -5.07 5.31 0.50
C ALA A 138 -5.45 5.90 -0.86
N THR A 139 -6.70 6.34 -0.97
CA THR A 139 -7.22 7.09 -2.10
C THR A 139 -6.66 8.53 -2.10
N PRO A 140 -6.53 9.18 -3.27
CA PRO A 140 -6.12 10.59 -3.35
C PRO A 140 -6.95 11.51 -2.46
N GLU A 141 -8.25 11.24 -2.33
CA GLU A 141 -9.18 12.01 -1.50
C GLU A 141 -8.83 11.87 -0.01
N GLN A 142 -8.47 10.67 0.46
CA GLN A 142 -8.02 10.45 1.83
C GLN A 142 -6.68 11.14 2.10
N LEU A 143 -5.74 11.02 1.17
CA LEU A 143 -4.43 11.68 1.26
C LEU A 143 -4.61 13.21 1.32
N GLN A 144 -5.50 13.77 0.50
CA GLN A 144 -5.80 15.19 0.47
C GLN A 144 -6.52 15.65 1.74
N ALA A 145 -7.47 14.87 2.27
CA ALA A 145 -8.16 15.20 3.50
C ALA A 145 -7.20 15.35 4.70
N VAL A 146 -6.17 14.51 4.78
CA VAL A 146 -5.11 14.65 5.79
C VAL A 146 -4.33 15.95 5.59
N VAL A 147 -3.96 16.28 4.35
CA VAL A 147 -3.26 17.52 4.05
C VAL A 147 -4.11 18.74 4.43
N ASP A 148 -5.40 18.72 4.13
CA ASP A 148 -6.32 19.81 4.46
C ASP A 148 -6.49 19.95 5.98
N ALA A 149 -6.52 18.83 6.72
CA ALA A 149 -6.51 18.84 8.18
C ALA A 149 -5.23 19.47 8.74
N LEU A 150 -4.05 19.14 8.18
CA LEU A 150 -2.79 19.79 8.57
C LEU A 150 -2.82 21.30 8.26
N ARG A 151 -3.32 21.68 7.09
CA ARG A 151 -3.46 23.10 6.70
C ARG A 151 -4.38 23.86 7.65
N ALA A 152 -5.50 23.26 8.07
CA ALA A 152 -6.42 23.83 9.04
C ALA A 152 -5.77 24.07 10.42
N GLN A 153 -4.73 23.30 10.76
CA GLN A 153 -3.91 23.46 11.97
C GLN A 153 -2.75 24.46 11.78
N GLY A 154 -2.76 25.21 10.68
CA GLY A 154 -1.80 26.26 10.37
C GLY A 154 -0.41 25.74 9.99
N PHE A 155 -0.31 24.54 9.41
CA PHE A 155 0.89 24.10 8.70
C PHE A 155 0.92 24.77 7.33
N ASP A 156 2.07 25.34 6.96
CA ASP A 156 2.28 25.83 5.60
C ASP A 156 2.65 24.68 4.65
N ASP A 157 2.69 24.97 3.35
CA ASP A 157 2.94 23.93 2.34
C ASP A 157 4.35 23.29 2.47
N GLU A 158 5.33 24.02 3.00
CA GLU A 158 6.69 23.50 3.20
C GLU A 158 6.77 22.57 4.42
N ASP A 159 6.09 22.92 5.51
CA ASP A 159 5.94 22.07 6.68
C ASP A 159 5.14 20.81 6.33
N ILE A 160 4.05 20.93 5.56
CA ILE A 160 3.27 19.79 5.07
C ILE A 160 4.17 18.88 4.22
N ARG A 161 4.90 19.46 3.27
CA ARG A 161 5.87 18.72 2.45
C ARG A 161 6.87 17.97 3.32
N ARG A 162 7.46 18.63 4.32
CA ARG A 162 8.43 18.00 5.24
C ARG A 162 7.80 16.86 6.03
N VAL A 163 6.58 17.05 6.55
CA VAL A 163 5.84 16.03 7.29
C VAL A 163 5.55 14.83 6.40
N VAL A 164 5.06 15.05 5.19
CA VAL A 164 4.77 14.01 4.19
C VAL A 164 6.03 13.21 3.85
N LEU A 165 7.17 13.89 3.63
CA LEU A 165 8.45 13.25 3.34
C LEU A 165 9.06 12.50 4.53
N THR A 166 8.82 12.97 5.75
CA THR A 166 9.45 12.41 6.96
C THR A 166 8.64 11.26 7.53
N PHE A 167 7.30 11.36 7.51
CA PHE A 167 6.41 10.41 8.16
C PHE A 167 5.23 10.00 7.24
N PRO A 168 5.50 9.17 6.20
CA PRO A 168 4.48 8.72 5.24
C PRO A 168 3.26 8.04 5.87
N PRO A 169 3.37 7.24 6.95
CA PRO A 169 2.21 6.65 7.62
C PRO A 169 1.17 7.68 8.06
N LEU A 170 1.58 8.94 8.26
CA LEU A 170 0.66 10.03 8.55
C LEU A 170 -0.37 10.25 7.41
N LEU A 171 -0.16 9.73 6.21
CA LEU A 171 -1.13 9.90 5.15
C LEU A 171 -2.17 8.76 5.10
N ALA A 172 -1.85 7.59 5.67
CA ALA A 172 -2.69 6.39 5.59
C ALA A 172 -3.58 6.16 6.82
N GLY A 173 -3.34 6.87 7.93
CA GLY A 173 -3.97 6.63 9.23
C GLY A 173 -5.42 7.09 9.39
N GLY A 174 -6.02 7.74 8.39
CA GLY A 174 -7.36 8.31 8.48
C GLY A 174 -7.40 9.64 9.26
N PRO A 175 -8.59 10.20 9.52
CA PRO A 175 -8.69 11.48 10.22
C PRO A 175 -8.09 11.33 11.61
N TYR A 176 -6.97 12.00 11.84
CA TYR A 176 -6.33 12.03 13.14
C TYR A 176 -7.28 12.62 14.17
N SER A 177 -7.26 12.07 15.39
CA SER A 177 -7.93 12.72 16.49
C SER A 177 -7.41 14.15 16.62
N ASP A 178 -8.30 15.07 16.98
CA ASP A 178 -7.93 16.46 17.25
C ASP A 178 -6.78 16.53 18.27
N ASP A 179 -6.70 15.57 19.20
CA ASP A 179 -5.62 15.44 20.17
C ASP A 179 -4.24 15.17 19.54
N LEU A 180 -4.17 14.30 18.53
CA LEU A 180 -2.92 14.01 17.84
C LEU A 180 -2.50 15.20 16.97
N LEU A 181 -3.45 15.84 16.28
CA LEU A 181 -3.18 17.06 15.53
C LEU A 181 -2.69 18.20 16.45
N ALA A 182 -3.33 18.37 17.60
CA ALA A 182 -2.92 19.33 18.62
C ALA A 182 -1.52 18.99 19.18
N LEU A 183 -1.20 17.70 19.35
CA LEU A 183 0.14 17.27 19.77
C LEU A 183 1.20 17.62 18.72
N ILE A 184 0.94 17.33 17.43
CA ILE A 184 1.88 17.67 16.34
C ILE A 184 2.06 19.19 16.26
N ALA A 185 0.98 19.98 16.39
CA ALA A 185 1.05 21.44 16.44
C ALA A 185 1.87 21.95 17.65
N ARG A 186 1.69 21.36 18.83
CA ARG A 186 2.49 21.68 20.03
C ARG A 186 3.96 21.34 19.85
N ILE A 187 4.27 20.19 19.25
CA ILE A 187 5.65 19.81 18.93
C ILE A 187 6.26 20.83 17.97
N ARG A 188 5.53 21.25 16.92
CA ARG A 188 5.95 22.30 15.98
C ARG A 188 6.29 23.61 16.68
N ILE A 189 5.40 24.11 17.53
CA ILE A 189 5.62 25.36 18.27
C ILE A 189 6.83 25.21 19.20
N SER A 190 6.95 24.07 19.88
CA SER A 190 8.07 23.82 20.80
C SER A 190 9.42 23.69 20.09
N THR A 191 9.47 23.08 18.90
CA THR A 191 10.72 22.99 18.12
C THR A 191 11.10 24.36 17.59
N HIS A 192 10.15 25.16 17.10
CA HIS A 192 10.39 26.54 16.70
C HIS A 192 10.93 27.39 17.86
N ASN A 193 10.35 27.27 19.05
CA ASN A 193 10.79 28.01 20.25
C ASN A 193 12.16 27.57 20.76
N LYS A 194 12.55 26.30 20.60
CA LYS A 194 13.88 25.84 21.00
C LYS A 194 14.99 26.54 20.23
N TYR A 195 14.79 26.80 18.93
CA TYR A 195 15.76 27.52 18.10
C TYR A 195 15.76 29.04 18.35
N VAL A 196 14.63 29.60 18.80
CA VAL A 196 14.54 31.02 19.20
C VAL A 196 15.23 31.25 20.56
N ILE A 197 15.12 30.30 21.50
CA ILE A 197 15.70 30.42 22.85
C ILE A 197 17.18 30.00 22.87
N SER A 198 17.64 29.13 21.95
CA SER A 198 19.05 28.71 21.90
C SER A 198 20.00 29.67 21.19
N GLY A 199 19.55 30.87 20.80
CA GLY A 199 20.42 31.99 20.42
C GLY A 199 21.51 31.66 19.39
N SER A 200 21.27 30.78 18.44
CA SER A 200 22.27 30.39 17.44
C SER A 200 22.11 31.23 16.16
N TYR A 201 22.24 32.54 16.31
CA TYR A 201 22.69 33.42 15.23
C TYR A 201 24.21 33.53 15.32
N HIS A 202 24.92 32.66 14.62
CA HIS A 202 26.29 32.95 14.22
C HIS A 202 26.41 32.70 12.71
N VAL A 203 26.35 33.82 11.99
CA VAL A 203 26.91 34.18 10.68
C VAL A 203 26.62 33.25 9.50
#